data_AF-A0A7X9RGU9-F1
#
_entry.id   AF-A0A7X9RGU9-F1
#
_cell.length_a   1.000
_cell.length_b   1.000
_cell.length_c   1.000
_cell.angle_alpha   90.00
_cell.angle_beta   90.00
_cell.angle_gamma   90.00
#
_symmetry.space_group_name_H-M   'P 1'
#
loop_
_entity.id
_entity.type
_entity.pdbx_description
1 polymer ?
#
loop_
_entity_poly.entity_id
_entity_poly.type
_entity_poly.pdbx_seq_one_letter_code
_entity_poly.pdbx_strand_id
1 'polypeptide(L)'
;MTYLKSNLHYLRLKNSLSQKELASKLYMAHQTISNHELGKSEPDLDGMQKYADFYQIPLSDLIDVDLSKKQKSFMDLGNVLIDTNRETFQILSGTKGIYAIKDVCKCKIVFEDAKYHDEEHPFPVDRRVLVKNYNFWWFNRKVYIGLEIEMKDHRKLYVYVSNDAKVQNSDSFKKYREQANQIKKKLMKYRSF
;
A
#
# COMPACT_ATOMS: atom_id res chain seq x y z
N MET A 1 -13.35 -21.74 16.27
CA MET A 1 -13.16 -20.60 17.18
C MET A 1 -13.58 -19.36 16.41
N THR A 2 -14.52 -18.57 16.93
CA THR A 2 -14.98 -17.32 16.28
C THR A 2 -14.12 -16.15 16.76
N TYR A 3 -13.85 -15.19 15.89
CA TYR A 3 -13.10 -13.97 16.21
C TYR A 3 -14.00 -12.79 16.61
N LEU A 4 -15.32 -13.00 16.65
CA LEU A 4 -16.34 -11.96 16.86
C LEU A 4 -16.02 -11.05 18.06
N LYS A 5 -15.92 -11.59 19.28
CA LYS A 5 -15.66 -10.77 20.48
C LYS A 5 -14.37 -9.96 20.39
N SER A 6 -13.29 -10.58 19.91
CA SER A 6 -11.97 -9.94 19.77
C SER A 6 -11.99 -8.86 18.68
N ASN A 7 -12.72 -9.11 17.59
CA ASN A 7 -12.88 -8.18 16.48
C ASN A 7 -13.71 -6.97 16.89
N LEU A 8 -14.81 -7.15 17.62
CA LEU A 8 -15.62 -6.05 18.14
C LEU A 8 -14.78 -5.11 19.00
N HIS A 9 -14.03 -5.68 19.95
CA HIS A 9 -13.14 -4.91 20.81
C HIS A 9 -12.03 -4.19 20.03
N TYR A 10 -11.37 -4.91 19.12
CA TYR A 10 -10.32 -4.36 18.26
C TYR A 10 -10.83 -3.20 17.38
N LEU A 11 -11.97 -3.38 16.71
CA LEU A 11 -12.55 -2.37 15.83
C LEU A 11 -12.95 -1.12 16.59
N ARG A 12 -13.51 -1.27 17.81
CA ARG A 12 -13.82 -0.12 18.67
C ARG A 12 -12.58 0.69 19.01
N LEU A 13 -11.51 0.03 19.47
CA LEU A 13 -10.26 0.69 19.84
C LEU A 13 -9.56 1.32 18.62
N LYS A 14 -9.58 0.64 17.47
CA LYS A 14 -9.02 1.16 16.20
C LYS A 14 -9.68 2.46 15.74
N ASN A 15 -10.97 2.64 16.08
CA ASN A 15 -11.73 3.86 15.79
C ASN A 15 -11.70 4.87 16.94
N SER A 16 -10.88 4.65 17.98
CA SER A 16 -10.75 5.53 19.15
C SER A 16 -12.07 5.82 19.87
N LEU A 17 -12.97 4.83 19.93
CA LEU A 17 -14.28 4.97 20.58
C LEU A 17 -14.28 4.34 21.98
N SER A 18 -14.92 5.01 22.93
CA SER A 18 -15.35 4.37 24.18
C SER A 18 -16.55 3.43 23.94
N GLN A 19 -16.78 2.49 24.87
CA GLN A 19 -17.96 1.61 24.80
C GLN A 19 -19.27 2.41 24.79
N LYS A 20 -19.31 3.55 25.51
CA LYS A 20 -20.48 4.44 25.58
C LYS A 20 -20.74 5.13 24.24
N GLU A 21 -19.69 5.63 23.59
CA GLU A 21 -19.83 6.27 22.28
C GLU A 21 -20.25 5.29 21.20
N LEU A 22 -19.69 4.08 21.21
CA LEU A 22 -20.10 3.02 20.28
C LEU A 22 -21.56 2.61 20.50
N ALA A 23 -21.98 2.45 21.76
CA ALA A 23 -23.36 2.14 22.13
C ALA A 23 -24.34 3.18 21.57
N SER A 24 -24.05 4.47 21.76
CA SER A 24 -24.87 5.56 21.21
C SER A 24 -24.94 5.54 19.68
N LYS A 25 -23.83 5.23 18.99
CA LYS A 25 -23.78 5.17 17.52
C LYS A 25 -24.54 3.98 16.94
N LEU A 26 -24.59 2.87 17.66
CA LEU A 26 -25.29 1.64 17.24
C LEU A 26 -26.72 1.56 17.77
N TYR A 27 -27.19 2.56 18.52
CA TYR A 27 -28.47 2.55 19.22
C TYR A 27 -28.64 1.32 20.13
N MET A 28 -27.56 0.94 20.82
CA MET A 28 -27.51 -0.18 21.77
C MET A 28 -27.26 0.33 23.18
N ALA A 29 -27.60 -0.47 24.20
CA ALA A 29 -27.23 -0.16 25.57
C ALA A 29 -25.72 -0.33 25.79
N HIS A 30 -25.11 0.53 26.60
CA HIS A 30 -23.70 0.42 26.97
C HIS A 30 -23.31 -0.97 27.48
N GLN A 31 -24.17 -1.56 28.33
CA GLN A 31 -23.94 -2.88 28.90
C GLN A 31 -23.91 -3.98 27.84
N THR A 32 -24.71 -3.86 26.79
CA THR A 32 -24.76 -4.78 25.65
C THR A 32 -23.41 -4.81 24.92
N ILE A 33 -22.86 -3.64 24.57
CA ILE A 33 -21.53 -3.53 23.95
C ILE A 33 -20.46 -4.18 24.83
N SER A 34 -20.47 -3.87 26.13
CA SER A 34 -19.51 -4.42 27.09
C SER A 34 -19.58 -5.95 27.17
N ASN A 35 -20.79 -6.50 27.24
CA ASN A 35 -21.01 -7.94 27.30
C ASN A 35 -20.56 -8.65 26.01
N HIS A 36 -20.81 -8.06 24.84
CA HIS A 36 -20.35 -8.60 23.55
C HIS A 36 -18.81 -8.65 23.47
N GLU A 37 -18.12 -7.57 23.86
CA GLU A 37 -16.66 -7.52 23.85
C GLU A 37 -16.02 -8.49 24.85
N LEU A 38 -16.66 -8.69 26.01
CA LEU A 38 -16.21 -9.64 27.03
C LEU A 38 -16.58 -11.09 26.71
N GLY A 39 -17.47 -11.33 25.74
CA GLY A 39 -18.03 -12.65 25.43
C GLY A 39 -18.98 -13.17 26.51
N LYS A 40 -19.61 -12.28 27.30
CA LYS A 40 -20.66 -12.64 28.27
C LYS A 40 -22.00 -12.92 27.59
N SER A 41 -22.24 -12.28 26.45
CA SER A 41 -23.34 -12.54 25.53
C SER A 41 -22.84 -12.37 24.10
N GLU A 42 -23.50 -12.99 23.14
CA GLU A 42 -23.22 -12.76 21.72
C GLU A 42 -24.31 -11.87 21.10
N PRO A 43 -23.95 -10.97 20.17
CA PRO A 43 -24.94 -10.27 19.36
C PRO A 43 -25.74 -11.28 18.55
N ASP A 44 -27.03 -11.02 18.34
CA ASP A 44 -27.83 -11.74 17.34
C ASP A 44 -27.46 -11.31 15.91
N LEU A 45 -28.07 -11.92 14.90
CA LEU A 45 -27.77 -11.61 13.49
C LEU A 45 -27.97 -10.12 13.15
N ASP A 46 -29.01 -9.49 13.67
CA ASP A 46 -29.26 -8.04 13.49
C ASP A 46 -28.17 -7.20 14.17
N GLY A 47 -27.79 -7.55 15.39
CA GLY A 47 -26.69 -6.93 16.11
C GLY A 47 -25.36 -7.08 15.37
N MET A 48 -25.04 -8.27 14.86
CA MET A 48 -23.83 -8.50 14.07
C MET A 48 -23.84 -7.68 12.77
N GLN A 49 -24.99 -7.60 12.09
CA GLN A 49 -25.13 -6.78 10.88
C GLN A 49 -24.94 -5.28 11.19
N LYS A 50 -25.50 -4.77 12.29
CA LYS A 50 -25.28 -3.38 12.75
C LYS A 50 -23.80 -3.07 12.96
N TYR A 51 -23.04 -3.98 13.57
CA TYR A 51 -21.58 -3.82 13.70
C TYR A 51 -20.89 -3.83 12.35
N ALA A 52 -21.22 -4.79 11.48
CA ALA A 52 -20.62 -4.93 10.16
C ALA A 52 -20.84 -3.67 9.30
N ASP A 53 -22.08 -3.15 9.29
CA ASP A 53 -22.46 -1.94 8.56
C ASP A 53 -21.76 -0.70 9.13
N PHE A 54 -21.73 -0.56 10.45
CA PHE A 54 -21.07 0.56 11.12
C PHE A 54 -19.58 0.63 10.81
N TYR A 55 -18.89 -0.52 10.80
CA TYR A 55 -17.47 -0.60 10.50
C TYR A 55 -17.17 -0.76 8.99
N GLN A 56 -18.20 -0.87 8.15
CA GLN A 56 -18.11 -1.07 6.71
C GLN A 56 -17.22 -2.28 6.34
N ILE A 57 -17.45 -3.41 7.01
CA ILE A 57 -16.75 -4.68 6.73
C ILE A 57 -17.76 -5.79 6.42
N PRO A 58 -17.37 -6.82 5.65
CA PRO A 58 -18.19 -8.01 5.48
C PRO A 58 -18.49 -8.68 6.84
N LEU A 59 -19.73 -9.16 7.03
CA LEU A 59 -20.10 -9.92 8.22
C LEU A 59 -19.20 -11.16 8.43
N SER A 60 -18.82 -11.83 7.33
CA SER A 60 -17.86 -12.95 7.37
C SER A 60 -16.51 -12.54 7.96
N ASP A 61 -16.01 -11.35 7.63
CA ASP A 61 -14.74 -10.85 8.17
C ASP A 61 -14.84 -10.54 9.66
N LEU A 62 -16.00 -10.07 10.12
CA LEU A 62 -16.26 -9.81 11.52
C LEU A 62 -16.24 -11.11 12.35
N ILE A 63 -16.63 -12.24 11.77
CA ILE A 63 -16.78 -13.53 12.48
C ILE A 63 -15.55 -14.43 12.31
N ASP A 64 -15.05 -14.59 11.09
CA ASP A 64 -14.13 -15.68 10.71
C ASP A 64 -12.67 -15.24 10.58
N VAL A 65 -12.39 -13.94 10.58
CA VAL A 65 -11.04 -13.40 10.33
C VAL A 65 -10.52 -12.69 11.57
N ASP A 66 -9.28 -12.98 11.98
CA ASP A 66 -8.58 -12.20 13.03
C ASP A 66 -8.25 -10.80 12.49
N LEU A 67 -9.14 -9.82 12.72
CA LEU A 67 -8.99 -8.46 12.19
C LEU A 67 -7.81 -7.70 12.81
N SER A 68 -7.34 -8.12 14.00
CA SER A 68 -6.14 -7.56 14.62
C SER A 68 -4.88 -7.87 13.81
N LYS A 69 -4.90 -8.97 13.07
CA LYS A 69 -3.80 -9.41 12.18
C LYS A 69 -4.03 -9.08 10.72
N LYS A 70 -5.23 -8.63 10.35
CA LYS A 70 -5.56 -8.17 9.00
C LYS A 70 -4.79 -6.87 8.71
N GLN A 71 -3.60 -7.00 8.13
CA GLN A 71 -2.76 -5.87 7.70
C GLN A 71 -3.55 -5.02 6.69
N LYS A 72 -3.29 -3.70 6.62
CA LYS A 72 -3.89 -2.83 5.60
C LYS A 72 -3.70 -3.50 4.23
N SER A 73 -4.81 -3.95 3.64
CA SER A 73 -4.78 -4.74 2.41
C SER A 73 -4.18 -3.94 1.27
N PHE A 74 -4.44 -2.63 1.22
CA PHE A 74 -3.92 -1.74 0.19
C PHE A 74 -2.94 -0.70 0.78
N MET A 75 -1.78 -0.57 0.14
CA MET A 75 -0.83 0.52 0.35
C MET A 75 -0.77 1.38 -0.91
N ASP A 76 -1.12 2.65 -0.78
CA ASP A 76 -0.94 3.66 -1.83
C ASP A 76 0.45 4.28 -1.69
N LEU A 77 1.28 4.09 -2.72
CA LEU A 77 2.62 4.66 -2.83
C LEU A 77 2.72 5.57 -4.05
N GLY A 78 1.65 6.30 -4.38
CA GLY A 78 1.55 7.17 -5.55
C GLY A 78 1.23 6.37 -6.80
N ASN A 79 2.15 6.31 -7.76
CA ASN A 79 1.95 5.57 -9.02
C ASN A 79 2.05 4.05 -8.88
N VAL A 80 2.12 3.54 -7.64
CA VAL A 80 2.12 2.12 -7.32
C VAL A 80 1.15 1.86 -6.18
N LEU A 81 0.19 0.97 -6.41
CA LEU A 81 -0.70 0.44 -5.38
C LEU A 81 -0.28 -0.99 -5.06
N ILE A 82 -0.15 -1.34 -3.78
CA ILE A 82 0.20 -2.71 -3.36
C ILE A 82 -0.99 -3.31 -2.62
N ASP A 83 -1.52 -4.42 -3.15
CA ASP A 83 -2.49 -5.28 -2.48
C ASP A 83 -1.75 -6.44 -1.79
N THR A 84 -1.64 -6.35 -0.47
CA THR A 84 -1.03 -7.38 0.36
C THR A 84 -1.88 -8.62 0.56
N ASN A 85 -3.20 -8.54 0.36
CA ASN A 85 -4.07 -9.72 0.46
C ASN A 85 -3.99 -10.57 -0.81
N ARG A 86 -3.99 -9.91 -1.98
CA ARG A 86 -3.86 -10.59 -3.27
C ARG A 86 -2.41 -10.85 -3.66
N GLU A 87 -1.46 -10.35 -2.87
CA GLU A 87 -0.03 -10.34 -3.20
C GLU A 87 0.24 -9.77 -4.60
N THR A 88 -0.46 -8.68 -4.95
CA THR A 88 -0.32 -7.99 -6.24
C THR A 88 0.11 -6.55 -6.08
N PHE A 89 0.70 -5.98 -7.12
CA PHE A 89 0.92 -4.55 -7.23
C PHE A 89 0.39 -4.03 -8.56
N GLN A 90 -0.14 -2.81 -8.55
CA GLN A 90 -0.64 -2.10 -9.73
C GLN A 90 0.30 -0.96 -10.06
N ILE A 91 0.70 -0.90 -11.33
CA ILE A 91 1.45 0.23 -11.90
C ILE A 91 0.45 1.19 -12.55
N LEU A 92 0.47 2.46 -12.13
CA LEU A 92 -0.40 3.51 -12.68
C LEU A 92 0.30 4.40 -13.71
N SER A 93 1.65 4.43 -13.72
CA SER A 93 2.45 5.19 -14.67
C SER A 93 3.70 4.41 -15.10
N GLY A 94 3.97 4.34 -16.40
CA GLY A 94 4.95 3.43 -17.02
C GLY A 94 4.26 2.20 -17.62
N THR A 95 4.75 0.99 -17.31
CA THR A 95 4.18 -0.28 -17.77
C THR A 95 2.89 -0.63 -17.00
N LYS A 96 1.82 0.13 -17.27
CA LYS A 96 0.54 0.06 -16.55
C LYS A 96 -0.03 -1.36 -16.54
N GLY A 97 -0.58 -1.76 -15.40
CA GLY A 97 -1.15 -3.11 -15.23
C GLY A 97 -1.09 -3.59 -13.79
N ILE A 98 -1.63 -4.80 -13.58
CA ILE A 98 -1.60 -5.49 -12.28
C ILE A 98 -0.69 -6.70 -12.41
N TYR A 99 0.19 -6.88 -11.44
CA TYR A 99 1.24 -7.89 -11.47
C TYR A 99 1.34 -8.58 -10.11
N ALA A 100 1.72 -9.86 -10.10
CA ALA A 100 1.93 -10.61 -8.87
C ALA A 100 3.30 -10.26 -8.25
N ILE A 101 3.31 -9.97 -6.95
CA ILE A 101 4.54 -9.63 -6.21
C ILE A 101 5.50 -10.82 -6.19
N LYS A 102 4.98 -12.05 -6.09
CA LYS A 102 5.78 -13.29 -6.11
C LYS A 102 6.60 -13.48 -7.38
N ASP A 103 6.29 -12.76 -8.46
CA ASP A 103 6.98 -12.86 -9.75
C ASP A 103 8.10 -11.82 -9.90
N VAL A 104 8.30 -10.95 -8.92
CA VAL A 104 9.39 -9.96 -8.92
C VAL A 104 10.72 -10.61 -8.57
N CYS A 105 11.66 -10.63 -9.51
CA CYS A 105 13.02 -11.12 -9.30
C CYS A 105 13.98 -10.02 -8.84
N LYS A 106 13.87 -8.83 -9.45
CA LYS A 106 14.79 -7.71 -9.21
C LYS A 106 14.04 -6.39 -9.28
N CYS A 107 14.47 -5.42 -8.48
CA CYS A 107 13.97 -4.06 -8.55
C CYS A 107 15.13 -3.08 -8.38
N LYS A 108 15.30 -2.16 -9.35
CA LYS A 108 16.33 -1.13 -9.35
C LYS A 108 15.70 0.25 -9.48
N ILE A 109 16.28 1.23 -8.80
CA ILE A 109 15.93 2.64 -9.04
C ILE A 109 16.68 3.08 -10.29
N VAL A 110 15.96 3.69 -11.22
CA VAL A 110 16.47 4.21 -12.48
C VAL A 110 16.12 5.68 -12.63
N PHE A 111 16.90 6.39 -13.42
CA PHE A 111 16.69 7.80 -13.71
C PHE A 111 16.75 8.02 -15.22
N GLU A 112 15.89 8.90 -15.72
CA GLU A 112 15.80 9.31 -17.12
C GLU A 112 15.94 10.83 -17.18
N ASP A 113 16.74 11.32 -18.13
CA ASP A 113 16.89 12.76 -18.33
C ASP A 113 15.60 13.32 -18.92
N ALA A 114 15.07 14.41 -18.36
CA ALA A 114 13.76 14.95 -18.76
C ALA A 114 13.68 15.33 -20.24
N LYS A 115 14.82 15.60 -20.89
CA LYS A 115 14.89 15.88 -22.33
C LYS A 115 14.39 14.72 -23.20
N TYR A 116 14.46 13.50 -22.67
CA TYR A 116 14.27 12.26 -23.41
C TYR A 116 13.04 11.46 -22.99
N HIS A 117 12.21 12.05 -22.13
CA HIS A 117 11.03 11.43 -21.58
C HIS A 117 10.06 11.01 -22.68
N ASP A 118 9.67 9.75 -22.62
CA ASP A 118 8.81 9.08 -23.58
C ASP A 118 7.91 8.11 -22.81
N GLU A 119 6.62 8.44 -22.67
CA GLU A 119 5.67 7.59 -21.95
C GLU A 119 5.40 6.25 -22.66
N GLU A 120 5.61 6.19 -23.97
CA GLU A 120 5.42 4.98 -24.76
C GLU A 120 6.56 3.98 -24.52
N HIS A 121 7.77 4.50 -24.27
CA HIS A 121 8.98 3.72 -24.02
C HIS A 121 9.67 4.15 -22.71
N PRO A 122 9.14 3.79 -21.53
CA PRO A 122 9.66 4.25 -20.26
C PRO A 122 11.08 3.74 -19.96
N PHE A 123 11.99 4.65 -19.59
CA PHE A 123 13.38 4.37 -19.20
C PHE A 123 14.19 3.48 -20.18
N PRO A 124 14.27 3.84 -21.47
CA PRO A 124 15.02 3.07 -22.44
C PRO A 124 16.52 3.16 -22.10
N VAL A 125 17.26 2.07 -22.32
CA VAL A 125 18.62 1.88 -21.75
C VAL A 125 19.59 2.99 -22.18
N ASP A 126 19.45 3.47 -23.41
CA ASP A 126 20.23 4.54 -24.04
C ASP A 126 19.93 5.95 -23.48
N ARG A 127 18.80 6.13 -22.79
CA ARG A 127 18.38 7.44 -22.23
C ARG A 127 18.48 7.51 -20.69
N ARG A 128 19.05 6.47 -20.06
CA ARG A 128 19.28 6.42 -18.60
C ARG A 128 20.47 7.25 -18.17
N VAL A 129 20.31 7.92 -17.04
CA VAL A 129 21.37 8.73 -16.43
C VAL A 129 21.82 8.16 -15.08
N LEU A 130 23.14 8.18 -14.86
CA LEU A 130 23.72 7.84 -13.57
C LEU A 130 23.67 9.06 -12.65
N VAL A 131 22.88 8.95 -11.58
CA VAL A 131 22.83 9.99 -10.53
C VAL A 131 23.77 9.59 -9.39
N LYS A 132 24.96 10.22 -9.33
CA LYS A 132 25.91 10.13 -8.20
C LYS A 132 25.75 11.36 -7.28
N ASN A 133 26.03 11.18 -5.98
CA ASN A 133 25.95 12.26 -4.98
C ASN A 133 27.05 13.34 -5.13
N TYR A 134 28.12 13.08 -5.90
CA TYR A 134 29.35 13.90 -5.96
C TYR A 134 29.66 14.44 -7.36
N ASN A 135 28.67 14.99 -8.05
CA ASN A 135 28.82 15.37 -9.45
C ASN A 135 28.75 16.91 -9.61
N PHE A 136 29.91 17.54 -9.42
CA PHE A 136 30.19 18.99 -9.36
C PHE A 136 29.93 19.79 -10.66
N TRP A 137 29.51 19.13 -11.75
CA TRP A 137 29.33 19.72 -13.09
C TRP A 137 27.88 19.68 -13.65
N TRP A 138 26.87 19.27 -12.84
CA TRP A 138 25.48 19.06 -13.29
C TRP A 138 24.42 19.80 -12.45
N PHE A 139 24.69 21.04 -12.04
CA PHE A 139 23.68 21.86 -11.36
C PHE A 139 22.48 22.09 -12.31
N ASN A 140 21.26 21.78 -11.86
CA ASN A 140 19.95 22.04 -12.49
C ASN A 140 19.42 21.06 -13.57
N ARG A 141 19.95 19.86 -13.74
CA ARG A 141 19.28 18.86 -14.59
C ARG A 141 17.97 18.37 -13.98
N LYS A 142 16.92 18.29 -14.80
CA LYS A 142 15.65 17.66 -14.43
C LYS A 142 15.67 16.20 -14.86
N VAL A 143 15.30 15.32 -13.95
CA VAL A 143 15.27 13.87 -14.18
C VAL A 143 13.94 13.27 -13.72
N TYR A 144 13.46 12.29 -14.45
CA TYR A 144 12.42 11.39 -13.98
C TYR A 144 13.04 10.33 -13.07
N ILE A 145 12.33 9.99 -12.00
CA ILE A 145 12.73 8.96 -11.04
C ILE A 145 11.80 7.77 -11.23
N GLY A 146 12.36 6.58 -11.38
CA GLY A 146 11.55 5.39 -11.59
C GLY A 146 12.13 4.10 -11.04
N LEU A 147 11.43 3.02 -11.32
CA LEU A 147 11.81 1.66 -11.00
C LEU A 147 11.88 0.80 -12.27
N GLU A 148 12.96 0.03 -12.41
CA GLU A 148 13.04 -1.12 -13.30
C GLU A 148 12.76 -2.36 -12.45
N ILE A 149 11.71 -3.10 -12.80
CA ILE A 149 11.30 -4.34 -12.15
C ILE A 149 11.50 -5.49 -13.14
N GLU A 150 12.32 -6.46 -12.78
CA GLU A 150 12.56 -7.67 -13.57
C GLU A 150 11.66 -8.78 -13.04
N MET A 151 10.83 -9.35 -13.92
CA MET A 151 9.88 -10.42 -13.61
C MET A 151 10.50 -11.81 -13.89
N LYS A 152 9.91 -12.86 -13.32
CA LYS A 152 10.34 -14.27 -13.52
C LYS A 152 10.38 -14.72 -14.99
N ASP A 153 9.50 -14.18 -15.81
CA ASP A 153 9.44 -14.44 -17.26
C ASP A 153 10.42 -13.57 -18.06
N HIS A 154 11.40 -12.95 -17.39
CA HIS A 154 12.39 -12.03 -17.95
C HIS A 154 11.85 -10.72 -18.51
N ARG A 155 10.53 -10.46 -18.43
CA ARG A 155 9.98 -9.15 -18.80
C ARG A 155 10.47 -8.09 -17.81
N LYS A 156 10.70 -6.89 -18.34
CA LYS A 156 11.00 -5.70 -17.54
C LYS A 156 9.77 -4.80 -17.52
N LEU A 157 9.38 -4.42 -16.31
CA LEU A 157 8.35 -3.41 -16.08
C LEU A 157 9.01 -2.13 -15.60
N TYR A 158 8.42 -1.01 -15.97
CA TYR A 158 8.91 0.31 -15.61
C TYR A 158 7.83 1.11 -14.89
N VAL A 159 8.26 1.85 -13.87
CA VAL A 159 7.36 2.71 -13.09
C VAL A 159 7.95 4.11 -13.03
N TYR A 160 7.17 5.13 -13.38
CA TYR A 160 7.47 6.51 -13.00
C TYR A 160 6.98 6.75 -11.57
N VAL A 161 7.89 7.06 -10.64
CA VAL A 161 7.54 7.32 -9.23
C VAL A 161 6.98 8.74 -9.05
N SER A 162 7.28 9.66 -9.99
CA SER A 162 6.71 11.00 -10.08
C SER A 162 6.13 11.26 -11.48
N ASN A 163 5.06 12.05 -11.56
CA ASN A 163 4.45 12.45 -12.83
C ASN A 163 5.23 13.56 -13.56
N ASP A 164 6.10 14.27 -12.83
CA ASP A 164 6.91 15.34 -13.35
C ASP A 164 8.40 15.14 -13.00
N ALA A 165 9.28 15.68 -13.83
CA ALA A 165 10.71 15.61 -13.63
C ALA A 165 11.16 16.46 -12.44
N LYS A 166 12.13 15.95 -11.67
CA LYS A 166 12.69 16.62 -10.49
C LYS A 166 14.06 17.16 -10.77
N VAL A 167 14.33 18.37 -10.30
CA VAL A 167 15.68 18.94 -10.31
C VAL A 167 16.57 18.06 -9.45
N GLN A 168 17.66 17.56 -10.00
CA GLN A 168 18.59 16.70 -9.29
C GLN A 168 19.06 17.36 -7.99
N ASN A 169 19.13 16.58 -6.90
CA ASN A 169 19.50 17.01 -5.55
C ASN A 169 18.52 17.97 -4.83
N SER A 170 17.39 18.36 -5.46
CA SER A 170 16.35 19.10 -4.76
C SER A 170 15.71 18.26 -3.64
N ASP A 171 15.01 18.91 -2.72
CA ASP A 171 14.29 18.18 -1.66
C ASP A 171 13.13 17.34 -2.24
N SER A 172 12.52 17.80 -3.32
CA SER A 172 11.55 16.99 -4.07
C SER A 172 12.21 15.75 -4.67
N PHE A 173 13.40 15.86 -5.24
CA PHE A 173 14.16 14.71 -5.74
C PHE A 173 14.47 13.71 -4.61
N LYS A 174 14.95 14.18 -3.45
CA LYS A 174 15.22 13.32 -2.28
C LYS A 174 13.96 12.58 -1.83
N LYS A 175 12.83 13.30 -1.69
CA LYS A 175 11.54 12.73 -1.32
C LYS A 175 11.09 11.61 -2.26
N TYR A 176 11.10 11.84 -3.57
CA TYR A 176 10.66 10.83 -4.54
C TYR A 176 11.66 9.66 -4.66
N ARG A 177 12.95 9.91 -4.42
CA ARG A 177 13.97 8.85 -4.31
C ARG A 177 13.74 7.98 -3.06
N GLU A 178 13.36 8.55 -1.94
CA GLU A 178 12.98 7.80 -0.74
C GLU A 178 11.72 6.98 -0.98
N GLN A 179 10.70 7.55 -1.63
CA GLN A 179 9.50 6.83 -2.04
C GLN A 179 9.83 5.64 -2.95
N ALA A 180 10.70 5.83 -3.95
CA ALA A 180 11.18 4.75 -4.81
C ALA A 180 11.87 3.63 -4.01
N ASN A 181 12.67 3.98 -2.99
CA ASN A 181 13.28 3.01 -2.09
C ASN A 181 12.24 2.27 -1.24
N GLN A 182 11.20 2.95 -0.76
CA GLN A 182 10.11 2.31 -0.02
C GLN A 182 9.38 1.27 -0.88
N ILE A 183 8.99 1.64 -2.11
CA ILE A 183 8.35 0.73 -3.07
C ILE A 183 9.26 -0.46 -3.34
N LYS A 184 10.53 -0.22 -3.69
CA LYS A 184 11.53 -1.27 -3.91
C LYS A 184 11.61 -2.24 -2.73
N LYS A 185 11.72 -1.73 -1.49
CA LYS A 185 11.80 -2.57 -0.29
C LYS A 185 10.56 -3.43 -0.10
N LYS A 186 9.36 -2.90 -0.40
CA LYS A 186 8.10 -3.63 -0.30
C LYS A 186 8.00 -4.74 -1.36
N LEU A 187 8.32 -4.45 -2.62
CA LEU A 187 8.30 -5.45 -3.69
C LEU A 187 9.33 -6.55 -3.47
N MET A 188 10.52 -6.20 -2.96
CA MET A 188 11.60 -7.17 -2.70
C MET A 188 11.42 -7.97 -1.40
N LYS A 189 10.51 -7.56 -0.49
CA LYS A 189 10.28 -8.24 0.80
C LYS A 189 9.83 -9.70 0.63
N TYR A 190 9.14 -9.99 -0.47
CA TYR A 190 8.53 -11.31 -0.73
C TYR A 190 9.36 -12.19 -1.66
N ARG A 191 10.66 -11.90 -1.84
CA ARG A 191 11.57 -12.87 -2.48
C ARG A 191 11.66 -14.11 -1.61
N SER A 192 10.93 -15.15 -1.99
CA SER A 192 11.27 -16.51 -1.56
C SER A 192 12.58 -16.88 -2.26
N PHE A 193 13.56 -17.29 -1.46
CA PHE A 193 14.80 -17.91 -1.94
C PHE A 193 14.51 -19.30 -2.49
#